data_AF-A0A7C8R9Y1-F1
#
_entry.id   AF-A0A7C8R9Y1-F1
#
_cell.length_a   1.000
_cell.length_b   1.000
_cell.length_c   1.000
_cell.angle_alpha   90.00
_cell.angle_beta   90.00
_cell.angle_gamma   90.00
#
_symmetry.space_group_name_H-M   'P 1'
#
loop_
_entity.id
_entity.type
_entity.pdbx_description
1 polymer ?
#
loop_
_entity_poly.entity_id
_entity_poly.type
_entity_poly.pdbx_seq_one_letter_code
_entity_poly.pdbx_strand_id
1 'polypeptide(L)'
;MTRSFLNNAVFVYSLLAFYTDPAHSSFHNRHAHMRRNGALTKRSGVPSYDGWSLSWSDDFTGPANTLPSSSNWLWDLGTSYPGGPSNWGTGEIQTYVKSTSNSYLDGDGNLNIVPLKSSSGQWTSARMESVGTYRCVPGRKLLIEASIKLPNTPNLSQWGIWPAFWTMGAAFRKNGYTGWPYTGELDIMEAVNGQGTGYNTVHCGVYPGGVCNEPNGIGFTSPFTKGEFHTFSLLIDRTAGTWQNEFISWQRDGVEKFRVWGSRVGDEYTWGNLTHLPMFILLDVAIGGALPNAIAGFWTPTENTIGGLDSAMIIDYVAVYNSLGNTTSFSISSTTTTQTSTSSTTSRVTSQSSSVPTTTRTSTSVVKTTTKTTTTTAKTTPKTTAKTTAKTTAKTTAKTTAKTTAKTTAKTTAKTSAKTTAKTTAKTTAKTTAKTTAKTTAKTTAKTTAKTTAKTTAKTTAKTTTKTTAKTTAKTTAKAAAKTTPKTTARTTAKTTTRKA
;
A
#
# COMPACT_ATOMS: atom_id res chain seq x y z
N MET A 1 50.53 -50.59 2.15
CA MET A 1 51.39 -50.81 0.97
C MET A 1 50.84 -49.98 -0.18
N THR A 2 51.72 -49.15 -0.74
CA THR A 2 51.54 -48.14 -1.80
C THR A 2 51.33 -48.76 -3.18
N ARG A 3 50.53 -48.08 -4.03
CA ARG A 3 50.59 -47.98 -5.52
C ARG A 3 49.48 -46.99 -5.94
N SER A 4 49.68 -45.79 -6.47
CA SER A 4 50.47 -45.21 -7.58
C SER A 4 49.58 -44.87 -8.79
N PHE A 5 49.58 -43.56 -9.08
CA PHE A 5 49.19 -42.75 -10.24
C PHE A 5 49.15 -43.40 -11.65
N LEU A 6 48.26 -42.94 -12.55
CA LEU A 6 48.53 -41.87 -13.55
C LEU A 6 47.32 -41.49 -14.44
N ASN A 7 47.41 -40.26 -14.97
CA ASN A 7 46.51 -39.43 -15.79
C ASN A 7 46.09 -39.98 -17.18
N ASN A 8 44.97 -39.46 -17.74
CA ASN A 8 45.01 -38.52 -18.88
C ASN A 8 43.62 -38.03 -19.33
N ALA A 9 43.56 -36.73 -19.66
CA ALA A 9 42.45 -36.02 -20.28
C ALA A 9 42.75 -35.79 -21.77
N VAL A 10 41.73 -35.83 -22.65
CA VAL A 10 41.78 -35.24 -23.99
C VAL A 10 40.41 -34.65 -24.36
N PHE A 11 40.43 -33.39 -24.76
CA PHE A 11 39.39 -32.58 -25.40
C PHE A 11 39.35 -32.85 -26.91
N VAL A 12 38.17 -32.92 -27.55
CA VAL A 12 38.01 -32.56 -28.97
C VAL A 12 36.62 -31.92 -29.21
N TYR A 13 36.64 -30.73 -29.81
CA TYR A 13 35.54 -29.97 -30.41
C TYR A 13 35.10 -30.56 -31.76
N SER A 14 33.82 -30.46 -32.14
CA SER A 14 33.41 -30.21 -33.54
C SER A 14 31.96 -29.73 -33.66
N LEU A 15 31.78 -28.85 -34.64
CA LEU A 15 30.68 -27.94 -34.94
C LEU A 15 29.80 -28.49 -36.09
N LEU A 16 28.70 -27.77 -36.36
CA LEU A 16 27.78 -27.78 -37.53
C LEU A 16 26.54 -28.69 -37.47
N ALA A 17 25.39 -28.38 -38.05
CA ALA A 17 24.63 -27.14 -38.34
C ALA A 17 23.34 -27.59 -39.09
N PHE A 18 22.22 -26.91 -38.83
CA PHE A 18 20.98 -26.78 -39.63
C PHE A 18 20.19 -28.02 -40.11
N TYR A 19 18.91 -28.08 -39.70
CA TYR A 19 17.79 -28.24 -40.64
C TYR A 19 16.50 -27.61 -40.09
N THR A 20 15.78 -26.91 -40.96
CA THR A 20 14.54 -26.15 -40.73
C THR A 20 13.30 -26.90 -41.22
N ASP A 21 12.13 -26.43 -40.73
CA ASP A 21 10.79 -26.38 -41.38
C ASP A 21 9.68 -27.35 -40.87
N PRO A 22 8.36 -27.12 -41.12
CA PRO A 22 7.48 -26.35 -40.23
C PRO A 22 6.07 -26.97 -39.98
N ALA A 23 5.24 -26.25 -39.21
CA ALA A 23 3.76 -26.19 -39.20
C ALA A 23 2.93 -27.41 -38.71
N HIS A 24 2.15 -27.23 -37.62
CA HIS A 24 0.69 -27.02 -37.70
C HIS A 24 -0.02 -26.90 -36.33
N SER A 25 -1.04 -26.04 -36.33
CA SER A 25 -2.30 -26.07 -35.57
C SER A 25 -2.50 -25.02 -34.45
N SER A 26 -3.43 -24.13 -34.81
CA SER A 26 -4.12 -23.07 -34.09
C SER A 26 -5.17 -23.58 -33.10
N PHE A 27 -5.37 -22.93 -31.95
CA PHE A 27 -6.71 -22.62 -31.39
C PHE A 27 -6.64 -21.54 -30.28
N HIS A 28 -7.27 -20.39 -30.55
CA HIS A 28 -7.93 -19.42 -29.64
C HIS A 28 -7.29 -19.01 -28.29
N ASN A 29 -6.81 -17.76 -28.22
CA ASN A 29 -7.36 -16.78 -27.27
C ASN A 29 -7.02 -15.33 -27.67
N ARG A 30 -8.05 -14.50 -27.91
CA ARG A 30 -7.88 -13.06 -28.17
C ARG A 30 -7.71 -12.34 -26.82
N HIS A 31 -6.48 -12.20 -26.36
CA HIS A 31 -6.10 -11.14 -25.43
C HIS A 31 -5.33 -10.08 -26.22
N ALA A 32 -5.81 -8.84 -26.17
CA ALA A 32 -5.14 -7.71 -26.79
C ALA A 32 -3.75 -7.54 -26.14
N HIS A 33 -2.71 -7.98 -26.85
CA HIS A 33 -1.33 -7.74 -26.48
C HIS A 33 -1.00 -6.26 -26.71
N MET A 34 -0.67 -5.52 -25.64
CA MET A 34 0.17 -4.34 -25.77
C MET A 34 1.56 -4.81 -26.22
N ARG A 35 1.92 -4.58 -27.49
CA ARG A 35 3.30 -4.68 -27.98
C ARG A 35 3.76 -3.28 -28.40
N ARG A 36 4.78 -2.75 -27.75
CA ARG A 36 5.54 -1.57 -28.21
C ARG A 36 6.79 -2.07 -28.94
N ASN A 37 6.94 -1.72 -30.22
CA ASN A 37 8.19 -1.87 -30.97
C ASN A 37 9.14 -0.73 -30.64
N GLY A 38 10.43 -1.04 -30.54
CA GLY A 38 11.50 -0.12 -30.17
C GLY A 38 11.91 0.84 -31.29
N ALA A 39 12.05 2.11 -30.89
CA ALA A 39 12.98 3.13 -31.38
C ALA A 39 13.03 4.18 -30.26
N LEU A 40 14.19 4.80 -29.99
CA LEU A 40 14.36 5.87 -28.99
C LEU A 40 13.28 6.95 -29.19
N THR A 41 12.22 6.86 -28.40
CA THR A 41 11.00 7.67 -28.53
C THR A 41 10.74 8.34 -27.20
N LYS A 42 10.50 9.66 -27.28
CA LYS A 42 9.89 10.53 -26.25
C LYS A 42 9.28 9.75 -25.07
N ARG A 43 9.77 10.02 -23.85
CA ARG A 43 9.25 9.49 -22.58
C ARG A 43 7.71 9.46 -22.64
N SER A 44 7.15 8.26 -22.62
CA SER A 44 5.71 8.09 -22.40
C SER A 44 5.54 8.43 -20.93
N GLY A 45 5.17 9.68 -20.61
CA GLY A 45 4.80 10.06 -19.24
C GLY A 45 3.65 9.20 -18.71
N VAL A 46 2.98 9.66 -17.65
CA VAL A 46 1.86 8.93 -17.03
C VAL A 46 0.90 8.37 -18.11
N PRO A 47 0.69 7.04 -18.18
CA PRO A 47 -0.04 6.43 -19.27
C PRO A 47 -1.53 6.81 -19.24
N SER A 48 -2.17 6.77 -20.40
CA SER A 48 -3.63 6.87 -20.53
C SER A 48 -4.22 5.52 -20.86
N TYR A 49 -5.34 5.18 -20.21
CA TYR A 49 -6.07 3.93 -20.45
C TYR A 49 -7.48 4.20 -20.95
N ASP A 50 -7.89 3.55 -22.04
CA ASP A 50 -9.25 3.65 -22.57
C ASP A 50 -10.28 3.21 -21.52
N GLY A 51 -11.32 4.02 -21.33
CA GLY A 51 -12.34 3.76 -20.31
C GLY A 51 -11.92 4.13 -18.89
N TRP A 52 -10.80 4.82 -18.71
CA TRP A 52 -10.32 5.32 -17.41
C TRP A 52 -10.15 6.84 -17.41
N SER A 53 -10.30 7.44 -16.23
CA SER A 53 -9.96 8.83 -15.97
C SER A 53 -8.81 8.89 -14.98
N LEU A 54 -7.76 9.64 -15.32
CA LEU A 54 -6.66 9.96 -14.42
C LEU A 54 -7.18 10.85 -13.29
N SER A 55 -7.21 10.31 -12.08
CA SER A 55 -7.70 11.00 -10.89
C SER A 55 -6.61 11.83 -10.22
N TRP A 56 -5.38 11.33 -10.24
CA TRP A 56 -4.19 11.99 -9.72
C TRP A 56 -2.93 11.29 -10.26
N SER A 57 -1.84 12.04 -10.40
CA SER A 57 -0.52 11.48 -10.63
C SER A 57 0.58 12.41 -10.15
N ASP A 58 1.76 11.83 -9.97
CA ASP A 58 3.04 12.52 -9.97
C ASP A 58 3.95 11.86 -11.00
N ASP A 59 4.40 12.62 -11.99
CA ASP A 59 5.32 12.16 -13.05
C ASP A 59 6.78 12.51 -12.73
N PHE A 60 7.03 13.08 -11.55
CA PHE A 60 8.36 13.43 -11.04
C PHE A 60 9.20 14.29 -12.00
N THR A 61 8.55 15.03 -12.89
CA THR A 61 9.22 16.00 -13.76
C THR A 61 9.64 17.21 -12.94
N GLY A 62 10.94 17.52 -12.94
CA GLY A 62 11.49 18.68 -12.26
C GLY A 62 13.01 18.73 -12.34
N PRO A 63 13.65 19.83 -11.87
CA PRO A 63 15.10 19.96 -11.90
C PRO A 63 15.80 18.89 -11.06
N ALA A 64 16.98 18.46 -11.52
CA ALA A 64 17.83 17.52 -10.79
C ALA A 64 18.14 18.01 -9.37
N ASN A 65 18.27 17.07 -8.42
CA ASN A 65 18.61 17.31 -7.02
C ASN A 65 17.62 18.24 -6.30
N THR A 66 16.34 18.16 -6.66
CA THR A 66 15.24 18.82 -5.94
C THR A 66 14.34 17.79 -5.26
N LEU A 67 13.63 18.21 -4.21
CA LEU A 67 12.61 17.35 -3.61
C LEU A 67 11.38 17.26 -4.53
N PRO A 68 10.66 16.13 -4.56
CA PRO A 68 9.34 16.06 -5.16
C PRO A 68 8.38 17.06 -4.49
N SER A 69 7.28 17.41 -5.18
CA SER A 69 6.40 18.49 -4.70
C SER A 69 5.75 18.15 -3.35
N SER A 70 5.85 19.08 -2.40
CA SER A 70 5.13 18.96 -1.11
C SER A 70 3.61 19.16 -1.23
N SER A 71 3.10 19.52 -2.41
CA SER A 71 1.66 19.44 -2.70
C SER A 71 1.18 18.00 -2.87
N ASN A 72 2.10 17.10 -3.25
CA ASN A 72 1.83 15.70 -3.54
C ASN A 72 2.29 14.80 -2.40
N TRP A 73 3.37 15.15 -1.71
CA TRP A 73 4.02 14.26 -0.75
C TRP A 73 4.26 14.88 0.63
N LEU A 74 4.06 14.04 1.65
CA LEU A 74 4.48 14.23 3.03
C LEU A 74 5.72 13.35 3.28
N TRP A 75 6.59 13.75 4.20
CA TRP A 75 7.72 12.94 4.64
C TRP A 75 7.49 12.47 6.06
N ASP A 76 7.65 11.17 6.23
CA ASP A 76 7.73 10.53 7.53
C ASP A 76 9.16 10.64 8.04
N LEU A 77 9.33 11.12 9.27
CA LEU A 77 10.64 11.48 9.81
C LEU A 77 10.98 10.62 11.03
N GLY A 78 12.27 10.35 11.20
CA GLY A 78 12.77 9.62 12.36
C GLY A 78 12.61 8.10 12.22
N THR A 79 12.37 7.45 13.35
CA THR A 79 12.24 5.99 13.48
C THR A 79 10.82 5.55 13.85
N SER A 80 9.84 6.46 13.84
CA SER A 80 8.43 6.18 14.12
C SER A 80 7.56 7.38 13.75
N TYR A 81 6.28 7.15 13.45
CA TYR A 81 5.29 8.21 13.54
C TYR A 81 5.27 8.83 14.96
N PRO A 82 4.83 10.10 15.11
CA PRO A 82 4.60 10.69 16.42
C PRO A 82 3.60 9.86 17.24
N GLY A 83 4.08 9.23 18.33
CA GLY A 83 3.27 8.33 19.17
C GLY A 83 3.02 6.94 18.58
N GLY A 84 3.58 6.64 17.41
CA GLY A 84 3.54 5.33 16.77
C GLY A 84 4.55 4.33 17.37
N PRO A 85 4.55 3.09 16.87
CA PRO A 85 5.52 2.08 17.29
C PRO A 85 6.96 2.49 16.92
N SER A 86 7.89 2.22 17.82
CA SER A 86 9.32 2.41 17.56
C SER A 86 9.80 1.55 16.40
N ASN A 87 10.80 2.04 15.66
CA ASN A 87 11.37 1.35 14.48
C ASN A 87 10.27 0.93 13.50
N TRP A 88 9.32 1.86 13.29
CA TRP A 88 8.14 1.72 12.42
C TRP A 88 7.29 0.45 12.65
N GLY A 89 7.44 -0.21 13.80
CA GLY A 89 6.77 -1.48 14.12
C GLY A 89 7.40 -2.73 13.48
N THR A 90 8.39 -2.57 12.61
CA THR A 90 9.03 -3.65 11.85
C THR A 90 10.42 -4.02 12.38
N GLY A 91 11.03 -3.16 13.21
CA GLY A 91 12.40 -3.36 13.69
C GLY A 91 13.47 -2.94 12.67
N GLU A 92 13.09 -2.20 11.64
CA GLU A 92 14.01 -1.52 10.72
C GLU A 92 14.90 -0.49 11.45
N ILE A 93 16.06 -0.14 10.87
CA ILE A 93 17.14 0.54 11.61
C ILE A 93 17.53 1.92 11.07
N GLN A 94 16.97 2.34 9.94
CA GLN A 94 17.25 3.65 9.36
C GLN A 94 16.49 4.76 10.07
N THR A 95 17.04 5.96 10.01
CA THR A 95 16.31 7.19 10.29
C THR A 95 15.78 7.76 8.98
N TYR A 96 14.47 7.86 8.81
CA TYR A 96 13.91 8.54 7.65
C TYR A 96 14.08 10.06 7.78
N VAL A 97 14.48 10.70 6.68
CA VAL A 97 14.77 12.14 6.65
C VAL A 97 14.18 12.80 5.40
N LYS A 98 13.84 14.09 5.51
CA LYS A 98 13.52 14.94 4.36
C LYS A 98 14.81 15.62 3.89
N SER A 99 15.55 14.94 3.02
CA SER A 99 16.80 15.43 2.43
C SER A 99 16.88 15.02 0.96
N THR A 100 17.43 15.88 0.11
CA THR A 100 17.73 15.53 -1.29
C THR A 100 18.83 14.47 -1.40
N SER A 101 19.54 14.15 -0.30
CA SER A 101 20.42 12.97 -0.28
C SER A 101 19.66 11.64 -0.31
N ASN A 102 18.40 11.61 0.14
CA ASN A 102 17.61 10.38 0.31
C ASN A 102 16.35 10.32 -0.54
N SER A 103 15.78 11.46 -0.94
CA SER A 103 14.66 11.51 -1.88
C SER A 103 14.85 12.70 -2.81
N TYR A 104 15.06 12.48 -4.10
CA TYR A 104 15.27 13.58 -5.05
C TYR A 104 14.83 13.25 -6.47
N LEU A 105 14.49 14.29 -7.23
CA LEU A 105 14.28 14.23 -8.67
C LEU A 105 15.64 14.20 -9.37
N ASP A 106 15.84 13.31 -10.33
CA ASP A 106 17.11 13.22 -11.08
C ASP A 106 17.26 14.24 -12.22
N GLY A 107 16.19 14.96 -12.58
CA GLY A 107 16.19 15.84 -13.75
C GLY A 107 15.74 15.17 -15.04
N ASP A 108 15.70 13.84 -15.06
CA ASP A 108 15.27 13.00 -16.18
C ASP A 108 13.83 12.49 -15.99
N GLY A 109 13.18 12.95 -14.92
CA GLY A 109 11.79 12.66 -14.63
C GLY A 109 11.56 11.52 -13.66
N ASN A 110 12.55 11.12 -12.87
CA ASN A 110 12.35 10.09 -11.86
C ASN A 110 12.56 10.62 -10.45
N LEU A 111 11.76 10.12 -9.52
CA LEU A 111 12.07 10.15 -8.11
C LEU A 111 13.07 9.04 -7.78
N ASN A 112 14.10 9.37 -7.02
CA ASN A 112 15.05 8.42 -6.46
C ASN A 112 14.89 8.42 -4.94
N ILE A 113 14.51 7.27 -4.36
CA ILE A 113 14.58 7.04 -2.91
C ILE A 113 15.85 6.22 -2.63
N VAL A 114 16.79 6.82 -1.91
CA VAL A 114 18.16 6.33 -1.76
C VAL A 114 18.49 6.10 -0.28
N PRO A 115 18.67 4.83 0.15
CA PRO A 115 19.18 4.54 1.47
C PRO A 115 20.69 4.83 1.52
N LEU A 116 21.17 5.52 2.56
CA LEU A 116 22.58 5.88 2.72
C LEU A 116 23.13 5.35 4.03
N LYS A 117 24.33 4.76 3.97
CA LYS A 117 25.09 4.27 5.12
C LYS A 117 26.25 5.22 5.39
N SER A 118 26.33 5.78 6.59
CA SER A 118 27.47 6.58 7.02
C SER A 118 28.71 5.72 7.25
N SER A 119 29.88 6.35 7.36
CA SER A 119 31.13 5.68 7.77
C SER A 119 31.05 5.07 9.18
N SER A 120 30.17 5.59 10.05
CA SER A 120 29.87 5.05 11.37
C SER A 120 28.79 3.96 11.37
N GLY A 121 28.33 3.53 10.18
CA GLY A 121 27.33 2.48 10.02
C GLY A 121 25.89 2.90 10.28
N GLN A 122 25.62 4.19 10.44
CA GLN A 122 24.26 4.73 10.62
C GLN A 122 23.54 4.79 9.27
N TRP A 123 22.25 4.42 9.26
CA TRP A 123 21.43 4.42 8.06
C TRP A 123 20.45 5.58 8.03
N THR A 124 20.33 6.19 6.84
CA THR A 124 19.25 7.13 6.52
C THR A 124 18.53 6.67 5.26
N SER A 125 17.27 7.03 5.11
CA SER A 125 16.48 6.79 3.90
C SER A 125 15.35 7.81 3.80
N ALA A 126 14.41 7.62 2.89
CA ALA A 126 13.16 8.38 2.86
C ALA A 126 11.94 7.46 2.87
N ARG A 127 10.90 7.94 3.53
CA ARG A 127 9.55 7.39 3.55
C ARG A 127 8.59 8.53 3.27
N MET A 128 7.79 8.36 2.24
CA MET A 128 6.93 9.41 1.72
C MET A 128 5.51 8.90 1.63
N GLU A 129 4.56 9.77 1.93
CA GLU A 129 3.14 9.48 1.82
C GLU A 129 2.43 10.48 0.92
N SER A 130 1.42 10.06 0.15
CA SER A 130 0.63 11.00 -0.64
C SER A 130 -0.16 11.96 0.24
N VAL A 131 -0.15 13.26 -0.05
CA VAL A 131 -1.01 14.26 0.63
C VAL A 131 -2.48 13.88 0.43
N GLY A 132 -2.85 13.54 -0.81
CA GLY A 132 -4.18 13.07 -1.18
C GLY A 132 -4.50 11.68 -0.64
N THR A 133 -5.79 11.38 -0.58
CA THR A 133 -6.33 10.04 -0.31
C THR A 133 -7.27 9.64 -1.43
N TYR A 134 -7.23 8.37 -1.83
CA TYR A 134 -7.92 7.85 -3.00
C TYR A 134 -8.84 6.71 -2.60
N ARG A 135 -9.94 6.52 -3.33
CA ARG A 135 -10.89 5.43 -3.06
C ARG A 135 -11.47 4.93 -4.37
N CYS A 136 -11.86 3.66 -4.38
CA CYS A 136 -12.64 3.11 -5.48
C CYS A 136 -14.08 3.61 -5.40
N VAL A 137 -14.52 4.32 -6.44
CA VAL A 137 -15.90 4.80 -6.55
C VAL A 137 -16.85 3.59 -6.59
N PRO A 138 -17.98 3.58 -5.83
CA PRO A 138 -18.93 2.47 -5.85
C PRO A 138 -19.36 2.11 -7.27
N GLY A 139 -19.40 0.82 -7.59
CA GLY A 139 -19.77 0.32 -8.92
C GLY A 139 -18.72 0.54 -10.00
N ARG A 140 -17.49 0.93 -9.65
CA ARG A 140 -16.39 1.21 -10.59
C ARG A 140 -15.14 0.41 -10.25
N LYS A 141 -14.06 0.70 -10.97
CA LYS A 141 -12.73 0.18 -10.72
C LYS A 141 -11.77 1.30 -10.34
N LEU A 142 -10.82 1.01 -9.47
CA LEU A 142 -9.69 1.86 -9.11
C LEU A 142 -8.41 1.15 -9.54
N LEU A 143 -7.51 1.86 -10.22
CA LEU A 143 -6.16 1.39 -10.51
C LEU A 143 -5.18 2.34 -9.85
N ILE A 144 -4.34 1.82 -8.96
CA ILE A 144 -3.17 2.53 -8.41
C ILE A 144 -1.94 1.86 -9.02
N GLU A 145 -1.07 2.64 -9.66
CA GLU A 145 0.04 2.12 -10.44
C GLU A 145 1.29 2.97 -10.27
N ALA A 146 2.45 2.33 -10.27
CA ALA A 146 3.74 3.01 -10.37
C ALA A 146 4.68 2.26 -11.32
N SER A 147 5.49 3.01 -12.07
CA SER A 147 6.59 2.47 -12.85
C SER A 147 7.87 2.57 -12.02
N ILE A 148 8.39 1.43 -11.57
CA ILE A 148 9.49 1.34 -10.60
C ILE A 148 10.61 0.49 -11.16
N LYS A 149 11.85 0.95 -11.00
CA LYS A 149 13.09 0.22 -11.26
C LYS A 149 13.83 0.00 -9.94
N LEU A 150 14.17 -1.27 -9.70
CA LEU A 150 15.10 -1.67 -8.64
C LEU A 150 16.45 -2.06 -9.28
N PRO A 151 17.59 -1.57 -8.77
CA PRO A 151 18.91 -1.86 -9.31
C PRO A 151 19.21 -3.37 -9.40
N ASN A 152 19.97 -3.76 -10.43
CA ASN A 152 20.44 -5.15 -10.57
C ASN A 152 21.73 -5.43 -9.76
N THR A 153 21.77 -4.94 -8.52
CA THR A 153 22.92 -5.09 -7.63
C THR A 153 22.98 -6.52 -7.08
N PRO A 154 24.17 -7.14 -6.93
CA PRO A 154 24.30 -8.47 -6.36
C PRO A 154 23.67 -8.60 -4.96
N ASN A 155 22.89 -9.66 -4.75
CA ASN A 155 22.12 -9.86 -3.51
C ASN A 155 22.99 -9.84 -2.24
N LEU A 156 24.24 -10.33 -2.33
CA LEU A 156 25.19 -10.34 -1.21
C LEU A 156 25.47 -8.96 -0.62
N SER A 157 25.30 -7.91 -1.42
CA SER A 157 25.50 -6.52 -1.02
C SER A 157 24.19 -5.82 -0.63
N GLN A 158 23.05 -6.53 -0.63
CA GLN A 158 21.71 -5.96 -0.52
C GLN A 158 20.88 -6.55 0.64
N TRP A 159 21.48 -7.38 1.49
CA TRP A 159 20.80 -7.93 2.67
C TRP A 159 20.20 -6.81 3.53
N GLY A 160 18.90 -6.87 3.80
CA GLY A 160 18.17 -5.87 4.57
C GLY A 160 17.63 -4.69 3.77
N ILE A 161 18.02 -4.49 2.51
CA ILE A 161 17.40 -3.45 1.68
C ILE A 161 15.96 -3.87 1.35
N TRP A 162 15.00 -3.01 1.68
CA TRP A 162 13.56 -3.28 1.61
C TRP A 162 12.79 -2.11 0.97
N PRO A 163 12.79 -1.98 -0.36
CA PRO A 163 11.90 -1.07 -1.07
C PRO A 163 10.44 -1.51 -0.98
N ALA A 164 9.53 -0.53 -0.82
CA ALA A 164 8.09 -0.77 -0.77
C ALA A 164 7.29 0.34 -1.48
N PHE A 165 6.26 -0.08 -2.21
CA PHE A 165 5.18 0.73 -2.77
C PHE A 165 3.84 0.13 -2.34
N TRP A 166 3.07 0.88 -1.56
CA TRP A 166 1.97 0.32 -0.79
C TRP A 166 0.93 1.37 -0.44
N THR A 167 -0.15 0.93 0.20
CA THR A 167 -1.23 1.82 0.65
C THR A 167 -1.65 1.51 2.07
N MET A 168 -2.14 2.53 2.77
CA MET A 168 -2.72 2.43 4.10
C MET A 168 -4.07 3.15 4.12
N GLY A 169 -5.06 2.59 4.80
CA GLY A 169 -6.35 3.24 4.99
C GLY A 169 -6.21 4.62 5.64
N ALA A 170 -6.86 5.63 5.08
CA ALA A 170 -6.76 7.03 5.52
C ALA A 170 -7.20 7.28 6.97
N ALA A 171 -7.96 6.34 7.55
CA ALA A 171 -8.28 6.37 8.97
C ALA A 171 -7.04 6.25 9.87
N PHE A 172 -5.96 5.62 9.40
CA PHE A 172 -4.72 5.47 10.15
C PHE A 172 -4.13 6.82 10.59
N ARG A 173 -3.99 7.78 9.65
CA ARG A 173 -3.58 9.16 9.97
C ARG A 173 -4.52 9.82 10.98
N LYS A 174 -5.83 9.68 10.79
CA LYS A 174 -6.87 10.30 11.65
C LYS A 174 -6.86 9.74 13.07
N ASN A 175 -6.45 8.50 13.23
CA ASN A 175 -6.35 7.81 14.50
C ASN A 175 -4.98 8.00 15.17
N GLY A 176 -4.21 9.02 14.76
CA GLY A 176 -2.90 9.29 15.32
C GLY A 176 -1.88 8.20 15.01
N TYR A 177 -1.92 7.64 13.80
CA TYR A 177 -1.03 6.56 13.33
C TYR A 177 -1.18 5.27 14.14
N THR A 178 -2.42 4.96 14.50
CA THR A 178 -2.81 3.71 15.17
C THR A 178 -3.97 3.04 14.43
N GLY A 179 -4.24 1.78 14.77
CA GLY A 179 -5.34 1.02 14.18
C GLY A 179 -4.93 0.07 13.06
N TRP A 180 -3.64 -0.12 12.80
CA TRP A 180 -3.17 -1.27 12.02
C TRP A 180 -3.47 -2.58 12.79
N PRO A 181 -3.87 -3.67 12.10
CA PRO A 181 -4.14 -3.80 10.66
C PRO A 181 -5.59 -3.45 10.29
N TYR A 182 -6.43 -3.11 11.27
CA TYR A 182 -7.86 -2.85 11.09
C TYR A 182 -8.17 -1.77 10.04
N THR A 183 -7.33 -0.75 9.91
CA THR A 183 -7.50 0.32 8.91
C THR A 183 -7.31 -0.14 7.46
N GLY A 184 -6.72 -1.32 7.25
CA GLY A 184 -6.43 -1.87 5.93
C GLY A 184 -5.09 -1.38 5.38
N GLU A 185 -4.31 -2.32 4.87
CA GLU A 185 -3.03 -2.08 4.20
C GLU A 185 -2.91 -3.03 3.00
N LEU A 186 -2.45 -2.50 1.86
CA LEU A 186 -2.30 -3.23 0.61
C LEU A 186 -0.92 -2.95 0.04
N ASP A 187 -0.06 -3.97 0.06
CA ASP A 187 1.31 -3.88 -0.41
C ASP A 187 1.37 -4.21 -1.89
N ILE A 188 1.53 -3.17 -2.71
CA ILE A 188 1.48 -3.27 -4.18
C ILE A 188 2.79 -3.86 -4.70
N MET A 189 3.91 -3.51 -4.07
CA MET A 189 5.21 -4.11 -4.29
C MET A 189 6.03 -3.97 -3.02
N GLU A 190 6.49 -5.09 -2.48
CA GLU A 190 7.68 -5.12 -1.65
C GLU A 190 8.73 -5.99 -2.32
N ALA A 191 10.00 -5.68 -2.10
CA ALA A 191 11.11 -6.58 -2.38
C ALA A 191 12.11 -6.48 -1.24
N VAL A 192 12.86 -7.55 -0.98
CA VAL A 192 13.84 -7.58 0.12
C VAL A 192 15.14 -8.24 -0.30
N ASN A 193 16.22 -7.90 0.40
CA ASN A 193 17.51 -8.60 0.29
C ASN A 193 18.12 -8.57 -1.13
N GLY A 194 17.72 -7.59 -1.94
CA GLY A 194 18.05 -7.50 -3.35
C GLY A 194 17.52 -8.64 -4.22
N GLN A 195 16.56 -9.44 -3.75
CA GLN A 195 16.01 -10.55 -4.52
C GLN A 195 15.15 -10.05 -5.70
N GLY A 196 15.18 -10.77 -6.83
CA GLY A 196 14.25 -10.56 -7.96
C GLY A 196 12.88 -11.18 -7.70
N THR A 197 12.32 -10.97 -6.51
CA THR A 197 11.02 -11.51 -6.08
C THR A 197 10.21 -10.39 -5.47
N GLY A 198 9.02 -10.16 -6.03
CA GLY A 198 8.08 -9.17 -5.52
C GLY A 198 7.03 -9.84 -4.64
N TYR A 199 6.72 -9.20 -3.53
CA TYR A 199 5.75 -9.61 -2.54
C TYR A 199 4.52 -8.71 -2.65
N ASN A 200 3.35 -9.33 -2.62
CA ASN A 200 2.05 -8.68 -2.68
C ASN A 200 1.23 -9.17 -1.51
N THR A 201 0.74 -8.27 -0.66
CA THR A 201 0.14 -8.66 0.61
C THR A 201 -1.07 -7.81 0.94
N VAL A 202 -2.05 -8.43 1.60
CA VAL A 202 -3.18 -7.76 2.25
C VAL A 202 -3.01 -7.90 3.76
N HIS A 203 -3.00 -6.76 4.45
CA HIS A 203 -3.07 -6.69 5.90
C HIS A 203 -4.42 -6.10 6.35
N CYS A 204 -5.12 -6.83 7.21
CA CYS A 204 -6.48 -6.50 7.62
C CYS A 204 -6.96 -7.17 8.91
N GLY A 205 -8.03 -6.62 9.47
CA GLY A 205 -8.74 -7.22 10.58
C GLY A 205 -8.02 -7.02 11.90
N VAL A 206 -7.47 -8.08 12.48
CA VAL A 206 -6.90 -8.08 13.84
C VAL A 206 -5.51 -8.70 13.88
N TYR A 207 -4.66 -8.14 14.72
CA TYR A 207 -3.33 -8.67 15.02
C TYR A 207 -3.26 -9.18 16.48
N PRO A 208 -2.66 -10.36 16.74
CA PRO A 208 -2.19 -11.34 15.76
C PRO A 208 -3.34 -12.21 15.20
N GLY A 209 -3.13 -12.83 14.05
CA GLY A 209 -4.06 -13.77 13.40
C GLY A 209 -5.17 -13.07 12.62
N GLY A 210 -6.43 -13.32 13.00
CA GLY A 210 -7.57 -12.77 12.28
C GLY A 210 -7.77 -13.35 10.89
N VAL A 211 -8.71 -12.76 10.14
CA VAL A 211 -9.09 -13.22 8.80
C VAL A 211 -7.95 -13.10 7.77
N CYS A 212 -6.94 -12.29 8.07
CA CYS A 212 -5.79 -12.05 7.22
C CYS A 212 -4.49 -12.71 7.71
N ASN A 213 -4.53 -13.52 8.77
CA ASN A 213 -3.37 -14.27 9.28
C ASN A 213 -2.16 -13.38 9.67
N GLU A 214 -2.43 -12.34 10.44
CA GLU A 214 -1.46 -11.34 10.84
C GLU A 214 -0.37 -11.88 11.78
N PRO A 215 0.91 -11.49 11.61
CA PRO A 215 1.41 -10.44 10.71
C PRO A 215 1.77 -10.91 9.29
N ASN A 216 1.42 -12.13 8.88
CA ASN A 216 1.83 -12.63 7.55
C ASN A 216 0.98 -12.05 6.42
N GLY A 217 -0.25 -11.64 6.71
CA GLY A 217 -1.20 -11.18 5.70
C GLY A 217 -1.70 -12.31 4.77
N ILE A 218 -2.55 -11.92 3.82
CA ILE A 218 -2.93 -12.76 2.68
C ILE A 218 -2.00 -12.38 1.52
N GLY A 219 -0.92 -13.15 1.36
CA GLY A 219 0.16 -12.79 0.45
C GLY A 219 0.40 -13.74 -0.72
N PHE A 220 1.10 -13.23 -1.73
CA PHE A 220 1.64 -13.97 -2.86
C PHE A 220 2.99 -13.40 -3.28
N THR A 221 3.86 -14.27 -3.82
CA THR A 221 5.19 -13.89 -4.30
C THR A 221 5.35 -14.27 -5.75
N SER A 222 5.97 -13.42 -6.55
CA SER A 222 6.31 -13.73 -7.94
C SER A 222 7.67 -13.16 -8.37
N PRO A 223 8.43 -13.89 -9.20
CA PRO A 223 9.72 -13.41 -9.67
C PRO A 223 9.56 -12.22 -10.64
N PHE A 224 10.56 -11.35 -10.67
CA PHE A 224 10.75 -10.33 -11.71
C PHE A 224 12.24 -10.08 -11.96
N THR A 225 12.52 -9.45 -13.10
CA THR A 225 13.86 -9.03 -13.50
C THR A 225 14.21 -7.71 -12.85
N LYS A 226 15.45 -7.56 -12.36
CA LYS A 226 15.94 -6.29 -11.81
C LYS A 226 16.73 -5.53 -12.88
N GLY A 227 16.92 -4.23 -12.65
CA GLY A 227 17.69 -3.35 -13.54
C GLY A 227 16.86 -2.67 -14.63
N GLU A 228 15.57 -2.98 -14.73
CA GLU A 228 14.63 -2.35 -15.64
C GLU A 228 13.39 -1.84 -14.90
N PHE A 229 12.64 -0.96 -15.56
CA PHE A 229 11.36 -0.48 -15.04
C PHE A 229 10.29 -1.54 -15.25
N HIS A 230 9.53 -1.82 -14.20
CA HIS A 230 8.29 -2.58 -14.26
C HIS A 230 7.14 -1.72 -13.76
N THR A 231 5.96 -1.92 -14.33
CA THR A 231 4.73 -1.37 -13.73
C THR A 231 4.25 -2.31 -12.64
N PHE A 232 4.03 -1.77 -11.45
CA PHE A 232 3.41 -2.47 -10.33
C PHE A 232 2.06 -1.80 -10.07
N SER A 233 0.98 -2.59 -10.12
CA SER A 233 -0.37 -2.03 -10.11
C SER A 233 -1.31 -2.81 -9.19
N LEU A 234 -2.22 -2.07 -8.56
CA LEU A 234 -3.29 -2.56 -7.71
C LEU A 234 -4.63 -2.17 -8.33
N LEU A 235 -5.41 -3.16 -8.76
CA LEU A 235 -6.74 -3.00 -9.30
C LEU A 235 -7.78 -3.40 -8.25
N ILE A 236 -8.63 -2.47 -7.84
CA ILE A 236 -9.81 -2.75 -7.00
C ILE A 236 -11.04 -2.69 -7.91
N ASP A 237 -11.77 -3.80 -8.03
CA ASP A 237 -12.97 -3.90 -8.85
C ASP A 237 -14.21 -4.03 -7.98
N ARG A 238 -15.08 -3.01 -8.04
CA ARG A 238 -16.35 -2.92 -7.31
C ARG A 238 -17.58 -2.99 -8.22
N THR A 239 -17.41 -3.48 -9.44
CA THR A 239 -18.49 -3.49 -10.45
C THR A 239 -19.54 -4.57 -10.20
N ALA A 240 -19.21 -5.61 -9.41
CA ALA A 240 -20.11 -6.73 -9.13
C ALA A 240 -21.37 -6.36 -8.31
N GLY A 241 -21.36 -5.22 -7.61
CA GLY A 241 -22.50 -4.74 -6.81
C GLY A 241 -22.70 -5.44 -5.46
N THR A 242 -21.99 -6.54 -5.18
CA THR A 242 -21.96 -7.22 -3.88
C THR A 242 -20.52 -7.39 -3.41
N TRP A 243 -20.25 -7.08 -2.15
CA TRP A 243 -18.89 -7.05 -1.60
C TRP A 243 -18.16 -8.40 -1.72
N GLN A 244 -18.88 -9.52 -1.65
CA GLN A 244 -18.30 -10.87 -1.76
C GLN A 244 -17.66 -11.13 -3.13
N ASN A 245 -18.18 -10.48 -4.17
CA ASN A 245 -17.77 -10.62 -5.56
C ASN A 245 -16.92 -9.45 -6.06
N GLU A 246 -16.65 -8.47 -5.20
CA GLU A 246 -15.59 -7.49 -5.45
C GLU A 246 -14.22 -8.17 -5.25
N PHE A 247 -13.19 -7.64 -5.89
CA PHE A 247 -11.83 -8.16 -5.74
C PHE A 247 -10.76 -7.08 -5.78
N ILE A 248 -9.60 -7.44 -5.25
CA ILE A 248 -8.34 -6.71 -5.40
C ILE A 248 -7.40 -7.60 -6.22
N SER A 249 -6.73 -7.03 -7.20
CA SER A 249 -5.82 -7.71 -8.13
C SER A 249 -4.49 -6.97 -8.18
N TRP A 250 -3.40 -7.69 -7.97
CA TRP A 250 -2.05 -7.20 -8.14
C TRP A 250 -1.56 -7.59 -9.53
N GLN A 251 -1.03 -6.60 -10.23
CA GLN A 251 -0.57 -6.73 -11.60
C GLN A 251 0.88 -6.29 -11.69
N ARG A 252 1.63 -6.96 -12.56
CA ARG A 252 2.97 -6.54 -12.98
C ARG A 252 3.01 -6.53 -14.49
N ASP A 253 3.37 -5.39 -15.08
CA ASP A 253 3.41 -5.20 -16.54
C ASP A 253 2.08 -5.53 -17.22
N GLY A 254 0.98 -5.09 -16.59
CA GLY A 254 -0.39 -5.36 -17.03
C GLY A 254 -0.85 -6.82 -16.87
N VAL A 255 -0.03 -7.70 -16.29
CA VAL A 255 -0.37 -9.12 -16.07
C VAL A 255 -0.71 -9.36 -14.61
N GLU A 256 -1.91 -9.87 -14.34
CA GLU A 256 -2.32 -10.28 -12.99
C GLU A 256 -1.40 -11.38 -12.45
N LYS A 257 -0.92 -11.17 -11.21
CA LYS A 257 -0.10 -12.12 -10.46
C LYS A 257 -0.85 -12.70 -9.28
N PHE A 258 -1.71 -11.90 -8.65
CA PHE A 258 -2.43 -12.29 -7.44
C PHE A 258 -3.79 -11.62 -7.37
N ARG A 259 -4.77 -12.31 -6.80
CA ARG A 259 -6.13 -11.79 -6.61
C ARG A 259 -6.70 -12.24 -5.27
N VAL A 260 -7.34 -11.33 -4.56
CA VAL A 260 -8.11 -11.59 -3.34
C VAL A 260 -9.54 -11.11 -3.54
N TRP A 261 -10.51 -11.99 -3.29
CA TRP A 261 -11.94 -11.69 -3.35
C TRP A 261 -12.47 -11.28 -1.98
N GLY A 262 -13.52 -10.46 -1.93
CA GLY A 262 -14.20 -10.14 -0.67
C GLY A 262 -14.67 -11.39 0.06
N SER A 263 -15.20 -12.37 -0.67
CA SER A 263 -15.57 -13.68 -0.13
C SER A 263 -14.42 -14.45 0.54
N ARG A 264 -13.16 -14.24 0.13
CA ARG A 264 -11.98 -14.83 0.79
C ARG A 264 -11.68 -14.16 2.12
N VAL A 265 -11.84 -12.83 2.22
CA VAL A 265 -11.71 -12.12 3.49
C VAL A 265 -12.85 -12.51 4.44
N GLY A 266 -14.05 -12.69 3.91
CA GLY A 266 -15.17 -13.29 4.64
C GLY A 266 -15.84 -12.37 5.67
N ASP A 267 -15.44 -11.09 5.73
CA ASP A 267 -16.04 -10.07 6.61
C ASP A 267 -16.24 -8.76 5.85
N GLU A 268 -17.48 -8.28 5.78
CA GLU A 268 -17.87 -7.11 4.97
C GLU A 268 -17.23 -5.81 5.49
N TYR A 269 -17.14 -5.63 6.80
CA TYR A 269 -16.56 -4.42 7.39
C TYR A 269 -15.05 -4.36 7.12
N THR A 270 -14.35 -5.47 7.30
CA THR A 270 -12.92 -5.60 6.99
C THR A 270 -12.68 -5.38 5.50
N TRP A 271 -13.50 -5.95 4.63
CA TRP A 271 -13.43 -5.71 3.19
C TRP A 271 -13.66 -4.24 2.81
N GLY A 272 -14.63 -3.59 3.47
CA GLY A 272 -14.92 -2.18 3.29
C GLY A 272 -13.75 -1.27 3.67
N ASN A 273 -13.01 -1.60 4.74
CA ASN A 273 -11.80 -0.87 5.12
C ASN A 273 -10.69 -0.99 4.06
N LEU A 274 -10.57 -2.14 3.40
CA LEU A 274 -9.59 -2.36 2.34
C LEU A 274 -9.95 -1.64 1.02
N THR A 275 -11.24 -1.60 0.67
CA THR A 275 -11.64 -1.29 -0.73
C THR A 275 -12.65 -0.15 -0.89
N HIS A 276 -13.44 0.17 0.14
CA HIS A 276 -14.52 1.16 0.06
C HIS A 276 -14.11 2.50 0.63
N LEU A 277 -13.26 2.49 1.65
CA LEU A 277 -12.76 3.69 2.31
C LEU A 277 -11.54 4.28 1.58
N PRO A 278 -11.25 5.58 1.77
CA PRO A 278 -10.06 6.18 1.22
C PRO A 278 -8.77 5.59 1.81
N MET A 279 -7.75 5.48 0.98
CA MET A 279 -6.37 5.09 1.32
C MET A 279 -5.40 6.15 0.84
N PHE A 280 -4.23 6.26 1.46
CA PHE A 280 -3.11 7.04 0.94
C PHE A 280 -2.00 6.09 0.48
N ILE A 281 -1.16 6.59 -0.42
CA ILE A 281 -0.05 5.84 -1.01
C ILE A 281 1.21 6.10 -0.19
N LEU A 282 2.05 5.08 -0.04
CA LEU A 282 3.37 5.17 0.56
C LEU A 282 4.45 4.66 -0.40
N LEU A 283 5.61 5.29 -0.31
CA LEU A 283 6.86 4.90 -0.98
C LEU A 283 7.99 4.98 0.04
N ASP A 284 8.78 3.93 0.16
CA ASP A 284 9.97 3.95 1.00
C ASP A 284 11.02 2.91 0.60
N VAL A 285 12.21 3.06 1.18
CA VAL A 285 13.22 2.00 1.22
C VAL A 285 13.67 1.83 2.68
N ALA A 286 13.16 0.79 3.34
CA ALA A 286 13.58 0.41 4.68
C ALA A 286 14.91 -0.36 4.68
N ILE A 287 15.56 -0.42 5.85
CA ILE A 287 16.82 -1.13 6.07
C ILE A 287 16.65 -2.07 7.26
N GLY A 288 16.81 -3.37 7.01
CA GLY A 288 16.62 -4.44 7.98
C GLY A 288 15.14 -4.63 8.30
N GLY A 289 14.85 -5.11 9.51
CA GLY A 289 13.49 -5.35 9.96
C GLY A 289 12.98 -6.78 9.74
N ALA A 290 11.76 -7.03 10.19
CA ALA A 290 11.21 -8.37 10.34
C ALA A 290 11.11 -9.14 9.03
N LEU A 291 10.64 -8.50 7.95
CA LEU A 291 10.46 -9.17 6.65
C LEU A 291 11.81 -9.59 6.02
N PRO A 292 12.80 -8.69 5.81
CA PRO A 292 14.11 -9.10 5.31
C PRO A 292 14.77 -10.19 6.15
N ASN A 293 14.67 -10.12 7.48
CA ASN A 293 15.21 -11.13 8.39
C ASN A 293 14.53 -12.49 8.25
N ALA A 294 13.19 -12.51 8.16
CA ALA A 294 12.42 -13.73 8.01
C ALA A 294 12.76 -14.45 6.69
N ILE A 295 12.89 -13.70 5.60
CA ILE A 295 13.25 -14.24 4.28
C ILE A 295 14.71 -14.69 4.23
N ALA A 296 15.62 -13.97 4.89
CA ALA A 296 17.03 -14.34 4.94
C ALA A 296 17.31 -15.54 5.87
N GLY A 297 16.51 -15.72 6.92
CA GLY A 297 16.77 -16.68 7.99
C GLY A 297 17.85 -16.24 8.98
N PHE A 298 18.32 -15.00 8.88
CA PHE A 298 19.32 -14.39 9.77
C PHE A 298 19.12 -12.87 9.87
N TRP A 299 19.87 -12.20 10.75
CA TRP A 299 19.77 -10.77 10.95
C TRP A 299 20.38 -9.97 9.79
N THR A 300 19.60 -9.05 9.25
CA THR A 300 19.97 -8.09 8.21
C THR A 300 19.77 -6.65 8.72
N PRO A 301 20.48 -5.65 8.17
CA PRO A 301 21.51 -5.76 7.15
C PRO A 301 22.80 -6.42 7.64
N THR A 302 23.67 -6.80 6.71
CA THR A 302 25.02 -7.32 7.00
C THR A 302 26.07 -6.21 6.90
N GLU A 303 27.32 -6.49 7.28
CA GLU A 303 28.42 -5.57 7.07
C GLU A 303 28.62 -5.21 5.59
N ASN A 304 28.40 -6.18 4.70
CA ASN A 304 28.50 -6.05 3.24
C ASN A 304 27.32 -5.30 2.60
N THR A 305 26.25 -5.03 3.35
CA THR A 305 25.13 -4.27 2.82
C THR A 305 25.56 -2.85 2.52
N ILE A 306 25.39 -2.46 1.25
CA ILE A 306 25.68 -1.12 0.74
C ILE A 306 24.40 -0.29 0.61
N GLY A 307 24.55 1.03 0.55
CA GLY A 307 23.50 1.97 0.18
C GLY A 307 23.82 2.66 -1.15
N GLY A 308 23.26 3.84 -1.36
CA GLY A 308 23.44 4.61 -2.59
C GLY A 308 22.50 4.17 -3.70
N LEU A 309 22.76 4.61 -4.93
CA LEU A 309 21.91 4.33 -6.08
C LEU A 309 21.80 2.83 -6.40
N ASP A 310 22.81 2.04 -6.01
CA ASP A 310 22.78 0.57 -6.12
C ASP A 310 21.76 -0.10 -5.18
N SER A 311 21.19 0.65 -4.24
CA SER A 311 20.14 0.20 -3.31
C SER A 311 18.89 1.08 -3.36
N ALA A 312 18.77 1.93 -4.38
CA ALA A 312 17.66 2.85 -4.51
C ALA A 312 16.37 2.18 -5.00
N MET A 313 15.25 2.84 -4.75
CA MET A 313 14.01 2.65 -5.50
C MET A 313 13.86 3.85 -6.44
N ILE A 314 13.83 3.58 -7.75
CA ILE A 314 13.75 4.62 -8.79
C ILE A 314 12.34 4.56 -9.39
N ILE A 315 11.62 5.67 -9.37
CA ILE A 315 10.20 5.73 -9.73
C ILE A 315 9.99 6.76 -10.84
N ASP A 316 9.48 6.31 -11.98
CA ASP A 316 9.18 7.15 -13.14
C ASP A 316 7.84 7.90 -12.96
N TYR A 317 6.82 7.24 -12.41
CA TYR A 317 5.58 7.90 -12.01
C TYR A 317 4.83 7.12 -10.95
N VAL A 318 3.89 7.79 -10.28
CA VAL A 318 2.77 7.18 -9.54
C VAL A 318 1.47 7.77 -10.08
N ALA A 319 0.47 6.92 -10.34
CA ALA A 319 -0.80 7.34 -10.91
C ALA A 319 -1.98 6.59 -10.29
N VAL A 320 -3.11 7.28 -10.23
CA VAL A 320 -4.39 6.77 -9.73
C VAL A 320 -5.45 7.03 -10.78
N TYR A 321 -6.12 5.97 -11.20
CA TYR A 321 -7.20 6.02 -12.18
C TYR A 321 -8.49 5.50 -11.59
N ASN A 322 -9.60 6.10 -11.98
CA ASN A 322 -10.93 5.52 -11.79
C ASN A 322 -11.52 5.19 -13.15
N SER A 323 -12.15 4.02 -13.28
CA SER A 323 -12.87 3.71 -14.50
C SER A 323 -13.96 4.75 -14.75
N LEU A 324 -14.25 5.04 -16.01
CA LEU A 324 -15.45 5.78 -16.37
C LEU A 324 -16.65 4.94 -15.94
N GLY A 325 -17.71 5.61 -15.47
CA GLY A 325 -18.96 4.90 -15.21
C GLY A 325 -19.56 4.44 -16.54
N ASN A 326 -20.36 3.38 -16.52
CA ASN A 326 -21.25 3.10 -17.64
C ASN A 326 -22.21 4.28 -17.79
N THR A 327 -21.86 5.26 -18.62
CA THR A 327 -22.87 6.11 -19.24
C THR A 327 -23.54 5.21 -20.25
N THR A 328 -24.69 4.65 -19.90
CA THR A 328 -25.69 4.33 -20.92
C THR A 328 -26.00 5.66 -21.61
N SER A 329 -25.30 5.91 -22.72
CA SER A 329 -25.65 6.96 -23.66
C SER A 329 -27.02 6.58 -24.17
N PHE A 330 -28.07 7.17 -23.58
CA PHE A 330 -29.33 7.27 -24.27
C PHE A 330 -29.07 8.19 -25.47
N SER A 331 -28.76 7.57 -26.61
CA SER A 331 -28.92 8.21 -27.91
C SER A 331 -30.41 8.49 -28.05
N ILE A 332 -30.83 9.69 -27.70
CA ILE A 332 -32.07 10.23 -28.23
C ILE A 332 -31.72 10.60 -29.67
N SER A 333 -31.95 9.67 -30.59
CA SER A 333 -31.99 10.00 -32.01
C SER A 333 -33.20 10.92 -32.21
N SER A 334 -32.99 12.22 -32.12
CA SER A 334 -33.97 13.21 -32.55
C SER A 334 -33.97 13.22 -34.07
N THR A 335 -34.80 12.37 -34.67
CA THR A 335 -35.17 12.47 -36.08
C THR A 335 -35.91 13.79 -36.25
N THR A 336 -35.18 14.84 -36.63
CA THR A 336 -35.77 16.11 -37.04
C THR A 336 -36.28 15.91 -38.46
N THR A 337 -37.59 15.69 -38.60
CA THR A 337 -38.24 15.72 -39.90
C THR A 337 -38.31 17.17 -40.36
N THR A 338 -37.38 17.56 -41.22
CA THR A 338 -37.39 18.85 -41.92
C THR A 338 -38.55 18.84 -42.92
N GLN A 339 -39.68 19.46 -42.57
CA GLN A 339 -40.70 19.82 -43.55
C GLN A 339 -40.29 21.13 -44.20
N THR A 340 -39.84 21.03 -45.44
CA THR A 340 -39.57 22.14 -46.35
C THR A 340 -40.91 22.70 -46.84
N SER A 341 -41.28 23.92 -46.41
CA SER A 341 -42.32 24.70 -47.08
C SER A 341 -41.65 25.75 -47.96
N THR A 342 -41.82 25.58 -49.26
CA THR A 342 -41.42 26.49 -50.32
C THR A 342 -42.34 27.71 -50.33
N SER A 343 -41.80 28.88 -50.02
CA SER A 343 -42.47 30.18 -50.19
C SER A 343 -42.15 30.77 -51.56
N SER A 344 -43.12 30.74 -52.47
CA SER A 344 -43.08 31.48 -53.73
C SER A 344 -43.42 32.95 -53.48
N THR A 345 -42.52 33.83 -53.93
CA THR A 345 -42.70 35.28 -53.93
C THR A 345 -43.22 35.71 -55.29
N THR A 346 -44.37 36.37 -55.34
CA THR A 346 -44.78 37.18 -56.49
C THR A 346 -45.27 38.54 -55.99
N SER A 347 -44.63 39.57 -56.54
CA SER A 347 -44.79 41.00 -56.29
C SER A 347 -45.94 41.64 -57.09
N ARG A 348 -46.71 42.57 -56.48
CA ARG A 348 -46.93 43.98 -56.90
C ARG A 348 -48.22 44.60 -56.31
N VAL A 349 -48.00 45.77 -55.69
CA VAL A 349 -48.68 47.08 -55.91
C VAL A 349 -50.06 47.37 -55.26
N THR A 350 -49.99 48.30 -54.29
CA THR A 350 -50.86 49.43 -53.90
C THR A 350 -52.38 49.37 -54.13
N SER A 351 -53.19 49.62 -53.09
CA SER A 351 -53.68 50.96 -52.67
C SER A 351 -54.95 50.87 -51.80
N GLN A 352 -54.95 51.64 -50.71
CA GLN A 352 -56.05 52.41 -50.09
C GLN A 352 -57.45 51.80 -49.81
N SER A 353 -57.77 51.81 -48.52
CA SER A 353 -58.92 52.47 -47.86
C SER A 353 -60.40 52.13 -48.20
N SER A 354 -61.14 51.90 -47.11
CA SER A 354 -62.51 52.36 -46.77
C SER A 354 -63.71 51.39 -46.74
N SER A 355 -64.47 51.55 -45.62
CA SER A 355 -65.90 51.31 -45.33
C SER A 355 -66.55 49.90 -45.34
N VAL A 356 -66.76 49.33 -44.13
CA VAL A 356 -68.04 49.12 -43.37
C VAL A 356 -69.38 49.23 -44.17
N PRO A 357 -70.50 48.52 -43.83
CA PRO A 357 -70.76 47.17 -43.29
C PRO A 357 -71.91 46.40 -44.03
N THR A 358 -72.48 45.39 -43.36
CA THR A 358 -73.88 44.88 -43.40
C THR A 358 -74.23 43.59 -44.18
N THR A 359 -74.48 42.55 -43.36
CA THR A 359 -75.61 41.60 -43.33
C THR A 359 -76.01 40.68 -44.50
N THR A 360 -76.34 39.47 -44.03
CA THR A 360 -77.45 38.57 -44.41
C THR A 360 -77.23 37.46 -45.46
N ARG A 361 -77.24 36.23 -44.90
CA ARG A 361 -78.26 35.17 -45.08
C ARG A 361 -78.01 34.02 -46.09
N THR A 362 -78.07 32.83 -45.46
CA THR A 362 -78.78 31.60 -45.86
C THR A 362 -78.15 30.61 -46.86
N SER A 363 -78.13 29.35 -46.36
CA SER A 363 -78.41 28.06 -47.05
C SER A 363 -77.44 27.64 -48.16
N THR A 364 -76.95 26.39 -48.25
CA THR A 364 -77.62 25.08 -48.17
C THR A 364 -76.48 24.02 -48.15
N SER A 365 -76.54 22.99 -47.29
CA SER A 365 -76.81 21.56 -47.64
C SER A 365 -75.65 20.87 -48.39
N VAL A 366 -75.22 19.60 -48.22
CA VAL A 366 -75.72 18.35 -47.64
C VAL A 366 -74.51 17.45 -47.31
N VAL A 367 -74.53 16.88 -46.10
CA VAL A 367 -74.20 15.50 -45.68
C VAL A 367 -73.08 14.72 -46.43
N LYS A 368 -71.99 14.43 -45.69
CA LYS A 368 -71.43 13.06 -45.58
C LYS A 368 -70.64 12.87 -44.27
N THR A 369 -71.37 12.34 -43.30
CA THR A 369 -71.06 11.26 -42.35
C THR A 369 -69.64 11.10 -41.77
N THR A 370 -69.64 11.03 -40.43
CA THR A 370 -68.83 10.19 -39.50
C THR A 370 -67.50 10.72 -38.93
N THR A 371 -67.49 10.72 -37.58
CA THR A 371 -66.34 10.70 -36.64
C THR A 371 -65.48 11.95 -36.44
N LYS A 372 -65.88 12.82 -35.48
CA LYS A 372 -64.99 13.39 -34.44
C LYS A 372 -65.73 14.43 -33.58
N THR A 373 -66.37 13.98 -32.50
CA THR A 373 -66.78 14.88 -31.40
C THR A 373 -66.59 14.20 -30.06
N THR A 374 -65.34 14.17 -29.59
CA THR A 374 -64.98 13.97 -28.18
C THR A 374 -63.54 14.39 -28.01
N THR A 375 -63.25 15.70 -27.93
CA THR A 375 -62.00 16.23 -27.32
C THR A 375 -61.92 17.78 -27.39
N THR A 376 -62.85 18.49 -26.78
CA THR A 376 -62.69 19.94 -26.52
C THR A 376 -63.02 20.38 -25.10
N THR A 377 -63.15 19.45 -24.15
CA THR A 377 -63.41 19.76 -22.73
C THR A 377 -62.30 19.28 -21.77
N ALA A 378 -61.11 18.90 -22.27
CA ALA A 378 -60.09 18.21 -21.47
C ALA A 378 -58.72 18.93 -21.38
N LYS A 379 -58.65 20.26 -21.54
CA LYS A 379 -57.34 20.94 -21.55
C LYS A 379 -57.14 22.20 -20.71
N THR A 380 -58.15 22.66 -19.97
CA THR A 380 -57.99 23.86 -19.11
C THR A 380 -58.17 23.62 -17.62
N THR A 381 -58.70 22.47 -17.18
CA THR A 381 -59.01 22.22 -15.76
C THR A 381 -57.95 21.46 -14.92
N PRO A 382 -57.01 20.62 -15.45
CA PRO A 382 -56.10 19.89 -14.56
C PRO A 382 -54.79 20.63 -14.20
N LYS A 383 -54.48 21.78 -14.81
CA LYS A 383 -53.14 22.41 -14.68
C LYS A 383 -52.98 23.31 -13.45
N THR A 384 -54.08 23.83 -12.89
CA THR A 384 -54.08 24.70 -11.70
C THR A 384 -54.24 23.91 -10.39
N THR A 385 -54.97 22.79 -10.40
CA THR A 385 -55.19 21.97 -9.19
C THR A 385 -53.95 21.15 -8.79
N ALA A 386 -53.20 20.61 -9.75
CA ALA A 386 -52.00 19.80 -9.46
C ALA A 386 -50.84 20.62 -8.85
N LYS A 387 -50.68 21.89 -9.26
CA LYS A 387 -49.56 22.74 -8.82
C LYS A 387 -49.75 23.27 -7.39
N THR A 388 -51.00 23.40 -6.94
CA THR A 388 -51.36 23.96 -5.63
C THR A 388 -51.37 22.87 -4.55
N THR A 389 -51.82 21.65 -4.89
CA THR A 389 -51.81 20.50 -3.96
C THR A 389 -50.39 19.98 -3.70
N ALA A 390 -49.52 19.90 -4.72
CA ALA A 390 -48.14 19.43 -4.54
C ALA A 390 -47.29 20.36 -3.65
N LYS A 391 -47.48 21.68 -3.75
CA LYS A 391 -46.70 22.68 -3.00
C LYS A 391 -47.09 22.74 -1.51
N THR A 392 -48.34 22.44 -1.19
CA THR A 392 -48.88 22.51 0.17
C THR A 392 -48.60 21.22 0.95
N THR A 393 -48.68 20.06 0.29
CA THR A 393 -48.35 18.76 0.90
C THR A 393 -46.85 18.61 1.17
N ALA A 394 -45.98 19.05 0.24
CA ALA A 394 -44.53 18.96 0.44
C ALA A 394 -44.01 19.83 1.60
N LYS A 395 -44.57 21.04 1.78
CA LYS A 395 -44.13 21.99 2.81
C LYS A 395 -44.58 21.58 4.22
N THR A 396 -45.73 20.92 4.34
CA THR A 396 -46.31 20.50 5.62
C THR A 396 -45.71 19.18 6.11
N THR A 397 -45.45 18.23 5.20
CA THR A 397 -44.82 16.94 5.55
C THR A 397 -43.34 17.13 5.91
N ALA A 398 -42.57 17.96 5.18
CA ALA A 398 -41.16 18.19 5.48
C ALA A 398 -40.94 18.86 6.86
N LYS A 399 -41.79 19.83 7.23
CA LYS A 399 -41.63 20.59 8.49
C LYS A 399 -42.02 19.76 9.72
N THR A 400 -42.99 18.85 9.58
CA THR A 400 -43.49 18.01 10.69
C THR A 400 -42.58 16.80 10.93
N THR A 401 -42.06 16.18 9.86
CA THR A 401 -41.12 15.04 9.97
C THR A 401 -39.75 15.49 10.48
N ALA A 402 -39.21 16.62 10.03
CA ALA A 402 -37.90 17.10 10.50
C ALA A 402 -37.89 17.48 11.99
N LYS A 403 -38.96 18.13 12.48
CA LYS A 403 -39.04 18.61 13.87
C LYS A 403 -39.27 17.47 14.87
N THR A 404 -40.00 16.42 14.47
CA THR A 404 -40.32 15.27 15.32
C THR A 404 -39.17 14.27 15.37
N THR A 405 -38.50 14.02 14.24
CA THR A 405 -37.33 13.12 14.18
C THR A 405 -36.11 13.72 14.89
N ALA A 406 -35.81 15.01 14.71
CA ALA A 406 -34.67 15.64 15.37
C ALA A 406 -34.79 15.67 16.91
N LYS A 407 -35.99 15.96 17.44
CA LYS A 407 -36.22 16.06 18.89
C LYS A 407 -36.20 14.69 19.58
N THR A 408 -36.66 13.64 18.90
CA THR A 408 -36.73 12.28 19.45
C THR A 408 -35.39 11.56 19.36
N THR A 409 -34.65 11.75 18.26
CA THR A 409 -33.31 11.15 18.09
C THR A 409 -32.28 11.82 19.00
N ALA A 410 -32.27 13.16 19.13
CA ALA A 410 -31.31 13.84 20.01
C ALA A 410 -31.48 13.48 21.49
N LYS A 411 -32.72 13.39 21.98
CA LYS A 411 -33.02 13.13 23.40
C LYS A 411 -32.77 11.67 23.80
N THR A 412 -32.96 10.73 22.86
CA THR A 412 -32.79 9.29 23.12
C THR A 412 -31.33 8.85 22.96
N THR A 413 -30.61 9.40 21.97
CA THR A 413 -29.19 9.08 21.74
C THR A 413 -28.29 9.68 22.83
N ALA A 414 -28.51 10.93 23.25
CA ALA A 414 -27.68 11.55 24.29
C ALA A 414 -27.82 10.86 25.66
N LYS A 415 -29.04 10.46 26.05
CA LYS A 415 -29.29 9.85 27.36
C LYS A 415 -28.82 8.40 27.45
N THR A 416 -28.84 7.67 26.33
CA THR A 416 -28.41 6.27 26.25
C THR A 416 -26.90 6.15 26.08
N SER A 417 -26.27 7.01 25.26
CA SER A 417 -24.81 7.02 25.10
C SER A 417 -24.08 7.48 26.37
N ALA A 418 -24.56 8.51 27.07
CA ALA A 418 -23.89 8.98 28.29
C ALA A 418 -23.93 7.95 29.43
N LYS A 419 -25.08 7.29 29.65
CA LYS A 419 -25.26 6.33 30.76
C LYS A 419 -24.55 5.00 30.50
N THR A 420 -24.46 4.56 29.24
CA THR A 420 -23.83 3.28 28.88
C THR A 420 -22.32 3.41 28.76
N THR A 421 -21.82 4.53 28.21
CA THR A 421 -20.37 4.77 28.10
C THR A 421 -19.73 5.02 29.46
N ALA A 422 -20.34 5.83 30.34
CA ALA A 422 -19.77 6.09 31.67
C ALA A 422 -19.68 4.83 32.54
N LYS A 423 -20.72 3.98 32.53
CA LYS A 423 -20.78 2.77 33.38
C LYS A 423 -19.87 1.66 32.85
N THR A 424 -19.69 1.55 31.53
CA THR A 424 -18.85 0.51 30.90
C THR A 424 -17.38 0.90 30.95
N THR A 425 -17.04 2.16 30.69
CA THR A 425 -15.65 2.65 30.76
C THR A 425 -15.11 2.60 32.18
N ALA A 426 -15.87 3.05 33.19
CA ALA A 426 -15.39 3.01 34.58
C ALA A 426 -15.15 1.58 35.10
N LYS A 427 -16.05 0.64 34.79
CA LYS A 427 -15.95 -0.75 35.27
C LYS A 427 -14.87 -1.55 34.54
N THR A 428 -14.65 -1.27 33.24
CA THR A 428 -13.67 -1.98 32.42
C THR A 428 -12.27 -1.42 32.66
N THR A 429 -12.10 -0.10 32.75
CA THR A 429 -10.80 0.53 33.01
C THR A 429 -10.28 0.17 34.41
N ALA A 430 -11.11 0.21 35.46
CA ALA A 430 -10.66 -0.15 36.81
C ALA A 430 -10.23 -1.62 36.93
N LYS A 431 -10.99 -2.55 36.33
CA LYS A 431 -10.69 -4.00 36.40
C LYS A 431 -9.49 -4.38 35.54
N THR A 432 -9.30 -3.72 34.41
CA THR A 432 -8.20 -4.01 33.47
C THR A 432 -6.89 -3.39 33.95
N THR A 433 -6.92 -2.15 34.44
CA THR A 433 -5.72 -1.49 34.97
C THR A 433 -5.22 -2.20 36.25
N ALA A 434 -6.10 -2.57 37.18
CA ALA A 434 -5.66 -3.28 38.40
C ALA A 434 -5.04 -4.66 38.10
N LYS A 435 -5.66 -5.44 37.20
CA LYS A 435 -5.19 -6.80 36.86
C LYS A 435 -3.92 -6.79 35.99
N THR A 436 -3.77 -5.80 35.12
CA THR A 436 -2.63 -5.70 34.21
C THR A 436 -1.42 -5.08 34.90
N THR A 437 -1.60 -4.06 35.73
CA THR A 437 -0.50 -3.45 36.50
C THR A 437 0.05 -4.43 37.55
N ALA A 438 -0.81 -5.15 38.29
CA ALA A 438 -0.33 -6.14 39.26
C ALA A 438 0.44 -7.30 38.60
N LYS A 439 -0.06 -7.84 37.48
CA LYS A 439 0.57 -8.98 36.79
C LYS A 439 1.85 -8.58 36.06
N THR A 440 1.90 -7.38 35.49
CA THR A 440 3.06 -6.88 34.74
C THR A 440 4.17 -6.42 35.68
N THR A 441 3.84 -5.73 36.78
CA THR A 441 4.84 -5.31 37.77
C THR A 441 5.43 -6.52 38.50
N ALA A 442 4.62 -7.50 38.90
CA ALA A 442 5.15 -8.71 39.56
C ALA A 442 6.06 -9.53 38.62
N LYS A 443 5.65 -9.75 37.37
CA LYS A 443 6.41 -10.58 36.41
C LYS A 443 7.68 -9.88 35.91
N THR A 444 7.63 -8.56 35.72
CA THR A 444 8.78 -7.77 35.24
C THR A 444 9.79 -7.55 36.36
N THR A 445 9.34 -7.18 37.57
CA THR A 445 10.24 -6.99 38.71
C THR A 445 10.92 -8.30 39.11
N ALA A 446 10.20 -9.43 39.14
CA ALA A 446 10.80 -10.73 39.47
C ALA A 446 11.83 -11.18 38.40
N LYS A 447 11.49 -11.06 37.11
CA LYS A 447 12.37 -11.51 36.01
C LYS A 447 13.60 -10.62 35.85
N THR A 448 13.45 -9.31 36.01
CA THR A 448 14.55 -8.35 35.90
C THR A 448 15.47 -8.43 37.12
N THR A 449 14.92 -8.55 38.33
CA THR A 449 15.74 -8.71 39.55
C THR A 449 16.49 -10.04 39.53
N ALA A 450 15.85 -11.16 39.19
CA ALA A 450 16.52 -12.45 39.12
C ALA A 450 17.64 -12.48 38.05
N LYS A 451 17.38 -11.95 36.85
CA LYS A 451 18.37 -11.95 35.76
C LYS A 451 19.53 -11.00 36.02
N THR A 452 19.27 -9.85 36.64
CA THR A 452 20.30 -8.83 36.92
C THR A 452 21.16 -9.25 38.12
N THR A 453 20.55 -9.78 39.18
CA THR A 453 21.28 -10.31 40.34
C THR A 453 22.11 -11.54 39.95
N ALA A 454 21.55 -12.49 39.19
CA ALA A 454 22.32 -13.66 38.73
C ALA A 454 23.51 -13.28 37.84
N LYS A 455 23.32 -12.37 36.87
CA LYS A 455 24.38 -11.95 35.95
C LYS A 455 25.46 -11.12 36.66
N THR A 456 25.07 -10.26 37.59
CA THR A 456 26.01 -9.40 38.34
C THR A 456 26.78 -10.22 39.36
N THR A 457 26.13 -11.11 40.11
CA THR A 457 26.79 -12.02 41.05
C THR A 457 27.72 -12.99 40.34
N ALA A 458 27.29 -13.61 39.23
CA ALA A 458 28.16 -14.52 38.47
C ALA A 458 29.40 -13.81 37.91
N LYS A 459 29.24 -12.61 37.33
CA LYS A 459 30.37 -11.85 36.75
C LYS A 459 31.32 -11.32 37.81
N THR A 460 30.80 -10.87 38.95
CA THR A 460 31.60 -10.32 40.06
C THR A 460 32.32 -11.42 40.82
N THR A 461 31.64 -12.52 41.14
CA THR A 461 32.25 -13.69 41.79
C THR A 461 33.28 -14.34 40.87
N ALA A 462 32.98 -14.56 39.58
CA ALA A 462 33.97 -15.15 38.66
C ALA A 462 35.23 -14.29 38.55
N LYS A 463 35.10 -12.96 38.39
CA LYS A 463 36.23 -12.04 38.24
C LYS A 463 37.04 -11.87 39.53
N THR A 464 36.37 -11.87 40.68
CA THR A 464 37.03 -11.72 41.99
C THR A 464 37.72 -13.01 42.41
N THR A 465 37.08 -14.16 42.21
CA THR A 465 37.65 -15.48 42.53
C THR A 465 38.83 -15.80 41.62
N THR A 466 38.74 -15.60 40.30
CA THR A 466 39.91 -15.84 39.42
C THR A 466 41.08 -14.92 39.74
N LYS A 467 40.84 -13.62 39.95
CA LYS A 467 41.93 -12.66 40.25
C LYS A 467 42.56 -12.91 41.62
N THR A 468 41.77 -13.27 42.63
CA THR A 468 42.26 -13.50 44.00
C THR A 468 42.93 -14.87 44.11
N THR A 469 42.35 -15.92 43.52
CA THR A 469 42.95 -17.26 43.51
C THR A 469 44.23 -17.28 42.69
N ALA A 470 44.28 -16.66 41.50
CA ALA A 470 45.51 -16.61 40.71
C ALA A 470 46.63 -15.84 41.44
N LYS A 471 46.31 -14.68 42.06
CA LYS A 471 47.30 -13.89 42.79
C LYS A 471 47.78 -14.57 44.06
N THR A 472 46.90 -15.27 44.77
CA THR A 472 47.24 -15.99 46.01
C THR A 472 48.04 -17.24 45.67
N THR A 473 47.58 -18.08 44.74
CA THR A 473 48.30 -19.29 44.30
C THR A 473 49.68 -18.96 43.74
N ALA A 474 49.81 -17.94 42.90
CA ALA A 474 51.13 -17.53 42.39
C ALA A 474 52.09 -17.09 43.52
N LYS A 475 51.57 -16.33 44.50
CA LYS A 475 52.38 -15.86 45.63
C LYS A 475 52.76 -16.99 46.59
N THR A 476 51.86 -17.95 46.84
CA THR A 476 52.12 -19.09 47.74
C THR A 476 53.04 -20.11 47.08
N THR A 477 52.85 -20.41 45.80
CA THR A 477 53.71 -21.34 45.05
C THR A 477 55.12 -20.79 44.86
N ALA A 478 55.28 -19.50 44.55
CA ALA A 478 56.60 -18.87 44.48
C ALA A 478 57.33 -18.88 45.83
N LYS A 479 56.61 -18.62 46.94
CA LYS A 479 57.18 -18.61 48.29
C LYS A 479 57.50 -20.01 48.82
N ALA A 480 56.73 -21.03 48.41
CA ALA A 480 57.03 -22.43 48.70
C ALA A 480 58.25 -22.92 47.89
N ALA A 481 58.31 -22.64 46.59
CA ALA A 481 59.44 -23.00 45.73
C ALA A 481 60.76 -22.34 46.18
N ALA A 482 60.73 -21.07 46.63
CA ALA A 482 61.91 -20.40 47.16
C ALA A 482 62.40 -20.97 48.50
N LYS A 483 61.53 -21.62 49.30
CA LYS A 483 61.90 -22.23 50.59
C LYS A 483 62.30 -23.70 50.49
N THR A 484 61.78 -24.45 49.52
CA THR A 484 62.08 -25.89 49.39
C THR A 484 63.27 -26.17 48.49
N THR A 485 63.44 -25.43 47.40
CA THR A 485 64.47 -25.71 46.37
C THR A 485 65.93 -25.58 46.85
N PRO A 486 66.31 -24.65 47.75
CA PRO A 486 67.67 -24.61 48.28
C PRO A 486 67.96 -25.76 49.28
N LYS A 487 66.92 -26.25 49.98
CA LYS A 487 67.07 -27.16 51.11
C LYS A 487 67.09 -28.65 50.70
N THR A 488 66.41 -29.01 49.61
CA THR A 488 66.53 -30.36 49.02
C THR A 488 67.80 -30.51 48.20
N THR A 489 68.17 -29.53 47.37
CA THR A 489 69.38 -29.63 46.52
C THR A 489 70.67 -29.69 47.35
N ALA A 490 70.78 -28.97 48.47
CA ALA A 490 71.94 -29.08 49.36
C ALA A 490 72.04 -30.45 50.09
N ARG A 491 70.91 -31.12 50.35
CA ARG A 491 70.87 -32.39 51.09
C ARG A 491 71.11 -33.61 50.21
N THR A 492 70.80 -33.54 48.91
CA THR A 492 71.12 -34.62 47.96
C THR A 492 72.58 -34.56 47.51
N THR A 493 73.16 -33.37 47.30
CA THR A 493 74.58 -33.26 46.85
C THR A 493 75.58 -33.64 47.95
N ALA A 494 75.25 -33.47 49.24
CA ALA A 494 76.10 -33.90 50.35
C ALA A 494 76.07 -35.42 50.63
N LYS A 495 75.04 -36.14 50.16
CA LYS A 495 74.93 -37.60 50.35
C LYS A 495 75.58 -38.42 49.24
N THR A 496 75.85 -37.83 48.07
CA THR A 496 76.52 -38.52 46.96
C THR A 496 78.04 -38.41 47.02
N THR A 497 78.58 -37.44 47.76
CA THR A 497 80.04 -37.22 47.92
C THR A 497 80.68 -38.04 49.04
N THR A 498 79.91 -38.66 49.94
CA THR A 498 80.42 -39.50 51.04
C THR A 498 80.41 -41.01 50.75
N ARG A 499 80.08 -41.44 49.52
CA ARG A 499 80.04 -42.86 49.13
C ARG A 499 81.07 -43.26 48.07
N LYS A 500 82.06 -42.38 47.80
CA LYS A 500 83.22 -42.61 46.92
C LYS A 500 84.51 -42.03 47.52
N ALA A 501 84.78 -42.33 48.78
CA ALA A 501 86.08 -42.18 49.40
C ALA A 501 86.45 -43.49 50.08
#